data_AF-A0A7S1QQR9-F1
#
_entry.id   AF-A0A7S1QQR9-F1
#
_cell.length_a   1.000
_cell.length_b   1.000
_cell.length_c   1.000
_cell.angle_alpha   90.00
_cell.angle_beta   90.00
_cell.angle_gamma   90.00
#
_symmetry.space_group_name_H-M   'P 1'
#
loop_
_entity.id
_entity.type
_entity.pdbx_description
1 polymer ?
#
loop_
_entity_poly.entity_id
_entity_poly.type
_entity_poly.pdbx_seq_one_letter_code
_entity_poly.pdbx_strand_id
1 'polypeptide(L)'
;FEPALLERTRQFYMIESRESLSHASSAEYLAHCERRLEQEASRSTSLLEARTEAVLLACVREELIGMHCEQVLDAGFSTLVQDHSLEDLARVYRLFEAVDALSSVKKAWAQTIKSLGVRIMAVGDEPE
;
A
#
# COMPACT_ATOMS: atom_id res chain seq x y z
N PHE A 1 -29.59 -3.43 -3.16
CA PHE A 1 -28.86 -2.27 -2.62
C PHE A 1 -27.37 -2.55 -2.55
N GLU A 2 -26.95 -3.55 -1.75
CA GLU A 2 -25.54 -3.92 -1.56
C GLU A 2 -24.73 -4.13 -2.86
N PRO A 3 -25.18 -4.89 -3.89
CA PRO A 3 -24.39 -5.07 -5.11
C PRO A 3 -24.11 -3.76 -5.86
N ALA A 4 -25.11 -2.89 -5.94
CA ALA A 4 -25.00 -1.61 -6.65
C ALA A 4 -24.22 -0.55 -5.86
N LEU A 5 -24.14 -0.69 -4.52
CA LEU A 5 -23.27 0.11 -3.68
C LEU A 5 -21.81 -0.31 -3.89
N LEU A 6 -21.52 -1.61 -3.77
CA LEU A 6 -20.18 -2.15 -3.94
C LEU A 6 -19.60 -1.84 -5.32
N GLU A 7 -20.40 -1.95 -6.38
CA GLU A 7 -19.93 -1.63 -7.73
C GLU A 7 -19.55 -0.15 -7.90
N ARG A 8 -20.35 0.76 -7.33
CA ARG A 8 -20.02 2.19 -7.35
C ARG A 8 -18.77 2.50 -6.52
N THR A 9 -18.66 1.89 -5.33
CA THR A 9 -17.50 2.03 -4.47
C THR A 9 -16.24 1.54 -5.18
N ARG A 10 -16.31 0.37 -5.84
CA ARG A 10 -15.21 -0.17 -6.65
C ARG A 10 -14.78 0.82 -7.73
N GLN A 11 -15.71 1.26 -8.57
CA GLN A 11 -15.40 2.17 -9.67
C GLN A 11 -14.77 3.47 -9.18
N PHE A 12 -15.29 4.02 -8.07
CA PHE A 12 -14.76 5.23 -7.47
C PHE A 12 -13.30 5.04 -7.00
N TYR A 13 -13.02 4.00 -6.19
CA TYR A 13 -11.68 3.78 -5.64
C TYR A 13 -10.68 3.26 -6.69
N MET A 14 -11.15 2.57 -7.74
CA MET A 14 -10.31 2.21 -8.89
C MET A 14 -9.78 3.46 -9.62
N ILE A 15 -10.61 4.51 -9.76
CA ILE A 15 -10.19 5.76 -10.39
C ILE A 15 -9.29 6.56 -9.45
N GLU A 16 -9.72 6.76 -8.20
CA GLU A 16 -8.96 7.53 -7.19
C GLU A 16 -7.57 6.94 -6.95
N SER A 17 -7.46 5.61 -6.87
CA SER A 17 -6.18 4.93 -6.65
C SER A 17 -5.19 5.21 -7.79
N ARG A 18 -5.64 5.11 -9.04
CA ARG A 18 -4.79 5.36 -10.22
C ARG A 18 -4.35 6.81 -10.32
N GLU A 19 -5.26 7.75 -10.07
CA GLU A 19 -4.94 9.19 -10.10
C GLU A 19 -3.98 9.58 -8.99
N SER A 20 -4.16 9.05 -7.78
CA SER A 20 -3.29 9.36 -6.65
C SER A 20 -1.90 8.77 -6.84
N LEU A 21 -1.81 7.53 -7.34
CA LEU A 21 -0.55 6.81 -7.55
C LEU A 21 0.33 7.47 -8.62
N SER A 22 -0.26 8.12 -9.63
CA SER A 22 0.51 8.77 -10.70
C SER A 22 1.18 10.08 -10.28
N HIS A 23 0.79 10.67 -9.14
CA HIS A 23 1.29 11.97 -8.69
C HIS A 23 1.96 11.95 -7.31
N ALA A 24 2.01 10.79 -6.63
CA ALA A 24 2.52 10.66 -5.26
C ALA A 24 3.70 9.70 -5.19
N SER A 25 4.61 9.94 -4.24
CA SER A 25 5.58 8.93 -3.81
C SER A 25 4.88 7.74 -3.12
N SER A 26 5.56 6.59 -3.01
CA SER A 26 5.01 5.43 -2.30
C SER A 26 4.57 5.74 -0.87
N ALA A 27 5.34 6.57 -0.14
CA ALA A 27 5.00 6.96 1.22
C ALA A 27 3.71 7.80 1.28
N GLU A 28 3.62 8.83 0.44
CA GLU A 28 2.45 9.72 0.33
C GLU A 28 1.21 8.93 -0.10
N TYR A 29 1.36 8.01 -1.04
CA TYR A 29 0.27 7.15 -1.50
C TYR A 29 -0.24 6.23 -0.39
N LEU A 30 0.66 5.60 0.37
CA LEU A 30 0.26 4.73 1.47
C LEU A 30 -0.41 5.52 2.61
N ALA A 31 0.07 6.73 2.91
CA ALA A 31 -0.59 7.64 3.84
C ALA A 31 -1.99 8.05 3.35
N HIS A 32 -2.13 8.30 2.04
CA HIS A 32 -3.44 8.52 1.42
C HIS A 32 -4.35 7.30 1.63
N CYS A 33 -3.88 6.08 1.35
CA CYS A 33 -4.66 4.85 1.51
C CYS A 33 -5.19 4.67 2.94
N GLU A 34 -4.31 4.83 3.94
CA GLU A 34 -4.68 4.75 5.35
C GLU A 34 -5.80 5.75 5.70
N ARG A 35 -5.64 7.02 5.32
CA ARG A 35 -6.65 8.06 5.55
C ARG A 35 -7.98 7.74 4.87
N ARG A 36 -7.97 7.22 3.63
CA ARG A 36 -9.21 6.87 2.91
C ARG A 36 -9.94 5.72 3.58
N LEU A 37 -9.22 4.72 4.08
CA LEU A 37 -9.81 3.60 4.82
C LEU A 37 -10.47 4.05 6.13
N GLU A 38 -9.83 4.94 6.89
CA GLU A 38 -10.41 5.54 8.09
C GLU A 38 -11.67 6.35 7.78
N GLN A 39 -11.62 7.17 6.73
CA GLN A 39 -12.76 7.95 6.27
C GLN A 39 -13.93 7.06 5.85
N GLU A 40 -13.65 5.99 5.10
CA GLU A 40 -14.69 5.06 4.65
C GLU A 40 -15.31 4.31 5.82
N ALA A 41 -14.49 3.82 6.76
CA ALA A 41 -14.98 3.15 7.97
C ALA A 41 -15.88 4.08 8.78
N SER A 42 -15.43 5.31 9.05
CA SER A 42 -16.23 6.30 9.76
C SER A 42 -17.55 6.65 9.04
N ARG A 43 -17.56 6.61 7.70
CA ARG A 43 -18.75 6.87 6.89
C ARG A 43 -19.73 5.70 6.95
N SER A 44 -19.25 4.46 6.91
CA SER A 44 -20.09 3.27 6.85
C SER A 44 -20.71 2.88 8.18
N THR A 45 -20.01 3.07 9.30
CA THR A 45 -20.40 2.52 10.61
C THR A 45 -21.82 2.90 11.06
N SER A 46 -22.30 4.11 10.75
CA SER A 46 -23.66 4.54 11.14
C SER A 46 -24.72 4.29 10.06
N LEU A 47 -24.31 3.87 8.86
CA LEU A 47 -25.17 3.75 7.68
C LEU A 47 -25.43 2.32 7.24
N LEU A 48 -24.55 1.38 7.61
CA LEU A 48 -24.55 0.01 7.10
C LEU A 48 -24.57 -1.02 8.24
N GLU A 49 -25.14 -2.20 7.96
CA GLU A 49 -24.95 -3.36 8.83
C GLU A 49 -23.48 -3.79 8.82
N ALA A 50 -22.99 -4.29 9.96
CA ALA A 50 -21.59 -4.67 10.16
C ALA A 50 -21.04 -5.62 9.07
N ARG A 51 -21.88 -6.53 8.56
CA ARG A 51 -21.51 -7.43 7.45
C ARG A 51 -21.26 -6.67 6.16
N THR A 52 -22.16 -5.76 5.79
CA THR A 52 -22.05 -4.95 4.58
C THR A 52 -20.88 -3.98 4.67
N GLU A 53 -20.66 -3.38 5.84
CA GLU A 53 -19.50 -2.54 6.13
C GLU A 53 -18.19 -3.31 5.93
N ALA A 54 -18.08 -4.53 6.47
CA ALA A 54 -16.88 -5.34 6.33
C ALA A 54 -16.56 -5.65 4.86
N VAL A 55 -17.57 -6.01 4.05
CA VAL A 55 -17.42 -6.28 2.62
C VAL A 55 -17.06 -5.01 1.84
N LEU A 56 -17.66 -3.87 2.20
CA LEU A 56 -17.35 -2.60 1.58
C LEU A 56 -15.90 -2.17 1.85
N LEU A 57 -15.43 -2.24 3.11
CA LEU A 57 -14.05 -1.91 3.45
C LEU A 57 -13.04 -2.86 2.81
N ALA A 58 -13.38 -4.15 2.65
CA ALA A 58 -12.54 -5.08 1.91
C ALA A 58 -12.44 -4.67 0.42
N CYS A 59 -13.55 -4.26 -0.19
CA CYS A 59 -13.54 -3.72 -1.55
C CYS A 59 -12.64 -2.47 -1.67
N VAL A 60 -12.72 -1.55 -0.72
CA VAL A 60 -11.86 -0.34 -0.74
C VAL A 60 -10.38 -0.69 -0.57
N ARG A 61 -10.05 -1.60 0.35
CA ARG A 61 -8.67 -2.08 0.53
C ARG A 61 -8.11 -2.73 -0.74
N GLU A 62 -8.91 -3.54 -1.41
CA GLU A 62 -8.51 -4.18 -2.66
C GLU A 62 -8.19 -3.15 -3.74
N GLU A 63 -9.08 -2.20 -3.99
CA GLU A 63 -8.90 -1.21 -5.06
C GLU A 63 -7.78 -0.20 -4.75
N LEU A 64 -7.55 0.15 -3.48
CA LEU A 64 -6.49 1.08 -3.07
C LEU A 64 -5.11 0.41 -2.96
N ILE A 65 -5.03 -0.84 -2.51
CA ILE A 65 -3.75 -1.48 -2.14
C ILE A 65 -3.55 -2.77 -2.93
N GLY A 66 -4.52 -3.69 -2.88
CA GLY A 66 -4.43 -5.01 -3.51
C GLY A 66 -4.05 -4.92 -4.99
N MET A 67 -4.74 -4.05 -5.74
CA MET A 67 -4.53 -3.84 -7.17
C MET A 67 -3.18 -3.20 -7.54
N HIS A 68 -2.48 -2.59 -6.57
CA HIS A 68 -1.27 -1.77 -6.81
C HIS A 68 -0.05 -2.22 -6.00
N CYS A 69 -0.10 -3.38 -5.34
CA CYS A 69 0.92 -3.84 -4.40
C CYS A 69 2.35 -3.81 -4.96
N GLU A 70 2.57 -4.39 -6.15
CA GLU A 70 3.91 -4.41 -6.76
C GLU A 70 4.37 -3.01 -7.15
N GLN A 71 3.50 -2.22 -7.78
CA GLN A 71 3.82 -0.87 -8.25
C GLN A 71 4.22 0.06 -7.09
N VAL A 72 3.49 0.01 -5.97
CA VAL A 72 3.80 0.82 -4.79
C VAL A 72 5.15 0.43 -4.17
N LEU A 73 5.44 -0.87 -4.10
CA LEU A 73 6.70 -1.35 -3.53
C LEU A 73 7.89 -1.01 -4.43
N ASP A 74 7.76 -1.25 -5.73
CA ASP A 74 8.82 -0.99 -6.71
C ASP A 74 9.16 0.50 -6.82
N ALA A 75 8.18 1.38 -6.59
CA ALA A 75 8.38 2.83 -6.70
C ALA A 75 9.15 3.46 -5.53
N GLY A 76 9.24 2.82 -4.35
CA GLY A 76 9.80 3.51 -3.19
C GLY A 76 10.14 2.69 -1.95
N PHE A 77 9.88 1.38 -1.91
CA PHE A 77 10.13 0.57 -0.72
C PHE A 77 11.61 0.56 -0.32
N SER A 78 12.54 0.45 -1.29
CA SER A 78 13.97 0.46 -0.99
C SER A 78 14.45 1.75 -0.36
N THR A 79 13.81 2.87 -0.68
CA THR A 79 14.11 4.18 -0.11
C THR A 79 13.68 4.24 1.34
N LEU A 80 12.47 3.77 1.66
CA LEU A 80 11.98 3.69 3.05
C LEU A 80 12.89 2.85 3.95
N VAL A 81 13.45 1.76 3.41
CA VAL A 81 14.40 0.91 4.13
C VAL A 81 15.73 1.61 4.37
N GLN A 82 16.26 2.32 3.37
CA GLN A 82 17.53 3.05 3.47
C GLN A 82 17.44 4.26 4.41
N ASP A 83 16.31 4.96 4.38
CA ASP A 83 16.07 6.15 5.19
C ASP A 83 15.67 5.80 6.63
N HIS A 84 15.55 4.51 6.96
CA HIS A 84 15.06 4.02 8.24
C HIS A 84 13.69 4.62 8.62
N SER A 85 12.81 4.80 7.64
CA SER A 85 11.46 5.37 7.83
C SER A 85 10.53 4.36 8.51
N LEU A 86 10.73 4.13 9.81
CA LEU A 86 10.05 3.07 10.58
C LEU A 86 8.52 3.24 10.58
N GLU A 87 8.02 4.47 10.62
CA GLU A 87 6.58 4.74 10.58
C GLU A 87 5.95 4.31 9.25
N ASP A 88 6.57 4.68 8.13
CA ASP A 88 6.11 4.29 6.80
C ASP A 88 6.25 2.77 6.58
N LEU A 89 7.33 2.15 7.07
CA LEU A 89 7.50 0.69 7.03
C LEU A 89 6.43 -0.04 7.86
N ALA A 90 6.06 0.49 9.02
CA ALA A 90 4.95 -0.04 9.81
C ALA A 90 3.61 0.14 9.09
N ARG A 91 3.41 1.26 8.37
CA ARG A 91 2.24 1.46 7.50
C ARG A 91 2.20 0.46 6.37
N VAL A 92 3.32 0.21 5.68
CA VAL A 92 3.43 -0.85 4.66
C VAL A 92 2.99 -2.19 5.23
N TYR A 93 3.53 -2.59 6.39
CA TYR A 93 3.19 -3.88 6.99
C TYR A 93 1.68 -4.00 7.25
N ARG A 94 1.08 -3.02 7.95
CA ARG A 94 -0.35 -3.05 8.31
C ARG A 94 -1.26 -3.07 7.08
N LEU A 95 -0.97 -2.23 6.09
CA LEU A 95 -1.78 -2.13 4.88
C LEU A 95 -1.69 -3.38 4.01
N PHE A 96 -0.50 -3.97 3.85
CA PHE A 96 -0.30 -5.15 3.02
C PHE A 96 -0.76 -6.44 3.72
N GLU A 97 -0.73 -6.50 5.05
CA GLU A 97 -1.37 -7.57 5.82
C GLU A 97 -2.88 -7.59 5.60
N ALA A 98 -3.52 -6.41 5.55
CA ALA A 98 -4.96 -6.28 5.37
C ALA A 98 -5.50 -6.72 3.98
N VAL A 99 -4.61 -6.98 3.02
CA VAL A 99 -4.89 -7.49 1.66
C VAL A 99 -4.09 -8.76 1.32
N ASP A 100 -3.59 -9.47 2.34
CA ASP A 100 -2.86 -10.74 2.17
C ASP A 100 -1.61 -10.65 1.25
N ALA A 101 -0.99 -9.47 1.15
CA ALA A 101 0.12 -9.17 0.23
C ALA A 101 1.50 -9.09 0.92
N LEU A 102 1.65 -9.62 2.13
CA LEU A 102 2.94 -9.65 2.84
C LEU A 102 4.03 -10.45 2.10
N SER A 103 3.65 -11.37 1.21
CA SER A 103 4.59 -12.07 0.33
C SER A 103 5.34 -11.10 -0.59
N SER A 104 4.65 -10.09 -1.12
CA SER A 104 5.22 -9.03 -1.96
C SER A 104 6.19 -8.15 -1.16
N VAL A 105 5.84 -7.80 0.09
CA VAL A 105 6.71 -7.04 0.99
C VAL A 105 8.00 -7.82 1.29
N LYS A 106 7.90 -9.13 1.59
CA LYS A 106 9.07 -10.01 1.82
C LYS A 106 9.99 -10.06 0.60
N LYS A 107 9.42 -10.13 -0.61
CA LYS A 107 10.17 -10.11 -1.87
C LYS A 107 10.92 -8.79 -2.06
N ALA A 108 10.24 -7.65 -1.89
CA ALA A 108 10.83 -6.32 -2.00
C ALA A 108 11.95 -6.10 -0.96
N TRP A 109 11.74 -6.57 0.27
CA TRP A 109 12.75 -6.56 1.33
C TRP A 109 13.99 -7.36 0.98
N ALA A 110 13.83 -8.61 0.53
CA ALA A 110 14.94 -9.45 0.12
C ALA A 110 15.73 -8.84 -1.05
N GLN A 111 15.04 -8.23 -2.03
CA GLN A 111 15.67 -7.53 -3.14
C GLN A 111 16.45 -6.30 -2.68
N THR A 112 15.88 -5.53 -1.75
CA THR A 112 16.53 -4.33 -1.19
C THR A 112 17.82 -4.70 -0.46
N ILE A 113 17.79 -5.70 0.43
CA ILE A 113 19.00 -6.17 1.14
C ILE A 113 20.07 -6.64 0.17
N LYS A 114 19.70 -7.43 -0.85
CA LYS A 114 20.66 -7.91 -1.87
C LYS A 114 21.31 -6.75 -2.61
N SER A 115 20.52 -5.76 -3.03
CA SER A 115 21.02 -4.57 -3.73
C SER A 115 21.97 -3.75 -2.85
N LEU A 116 21.62 -3.54 -1.58
CA LEU A 116 22.47 -2.85 -0.62
C LEU A 116 23.80 -3.59 -0.38
N GLY A 117 23.74 -4.92 -0.23
CA GLY A 117 24.94 -5.74 -0.08
C GLY A 117 25.89 -5.63 -1.27
N VAL A 118 25.36 -5.67 -2.50
CA VAL A 118 26.16 -5.49 -3.73
C VAL A 118 26.82 -4.11 -3.76
N ARG A 119 26.10 -3.06 -3.38
CA ARG A 119 26.65 -1.68 -3.32
C ARG A 119 27.79 -1.57 -2.31
N ILE A 120 27.67 -2.19 -1.13
CA ILE A 120 28.73 -2.17 -0.11
C ILE A 120 30.00 -2.86 -0.62
N MET A 121 29.86 -4.00 -1.32
CA MET A 121 31.02 -4.70 -1.89
C MET A 121 31.71 -3.88 -2.99
N ALA A 122 30.95 -3.19 -3.84
CA ALA A 122 31.52 -2.37 -4.92
C ALA A 122 32.32 -1.16 -4.42
N VAL A 123 31.91 -0.54 -3.31
CA VAL A 123 32.66 0.57 -2.69
C VAL A 123 34.00 0.09 -2.10
N GLY A 124 34.11 -1.19 -1.72
CA GLY A 124 35.35 -1.77 -1.18
C GLY A 124 36.40 -2.10 -2.24
N ASP A 125 36.10 -1.96 -3.54
CA ASP A 125 36.94 -2.37 -4.67
C ASP A 125 37.55 -1.17 -5.42
N GLU A 126 37.35 0.07 -4.94
CA GLU A 126 37.99 1.27 -5.50
C GLU A 126 39.47 1.32 -5.08
N PRO A 127 40.43 1.36 -6.04
CA PRO A 127 41.86 1.42 -5.70
C PRO A 127 42.24 2.80 -5.12
N GLU A 128 43.02 2.78 -4.03
CA GLU A 128 43.68 3.96 -3.41
C GLU A 128 44.56 4.74 -4.39
#